data_AF-A0A918UEK9-F1
#
_entry.id   AF-A0A918UEK9-F1
#
_cell.length_a   1.000
_cell.length_b   1.000
_cell.length_c   1.000
_cell.angle_alpha   90.00
_cell.angle_beta   90.00
_cell.angle_gamma   90.00
#
_symmetry.space_group_name_H-M   'P 1'
#
loop_
_entity.id
_entity.type
_entity.pdbx_description
1 polymer ?
#
loop_
_entity_poly.entity_id
_entity_poly.type
_entity_poly.pdbx_seq_one_letter_code
_entity_poly.pdbx_strand_id
1 'polypeptide(L)' 'MPAVAQQDEITPFQEHHPTTVEQGRFCLARCTCGWRGPARRARSRARADAAEHLEHAEGRSEGRVDAEPS' A
#
# COMPACT_ATOMS: atom_id res chain seq x y z
N MET A 1 29.86 10.69 12.36
CA MET A 1 28.79 9.74 12.00
C MET A 1 27.45 10.48 12.03
N PRO A 2 26.99 11.10 10.93
CA PRO A 2 25.63 11.64 10.89
C PRO A 2 24.64 10.51 10.57
N ALA A 3 23.65 10.33 11.44
CA ALA A 3 22.52 9.43 11.24
C ALA A 3 21.58 10.05 10.19
N VAL A 4 21.76 9.71 8.93
CA VAL A 4 20.74 9.95 7.90
C VAL A 4 19.93 8.68 7.77
N ALA A 5 18.86 8.57 8.57
CA ALA A 5 17.72 7.77 8.14
C ALA A 5 17.09 8.56 6.99
N GLN A 6 17.64 8.40 5.79
CA GLN A 6 17.09 8.95 4.55
C GLN A 6 15.76 8.23 4.31
N GLN A 7 14.72 8.77 4.93
CA GLN A 7 13.34 8.49 4.58
C GLN A 7 12.86 9.78 3.92
N ASP A 8 12.02 9.63 2.89
CA ASP A 8 11.27 10.74 2.29
C ASP A 8 11.95 11.55 1.16
N GLU A 9 12.41 10.87 0.10
CA GLU A 9 12.10 11.37 -1.24
C GLU A 9 10.81 10.70 -1.72
N ILE A 10 9.72 10.88 -0.96
CA ILE A 10 8.40 10.46 -1.43
C ILE A 10 8.09 11.39 -2.61
N THR A 11 8.21 10.87 -3.81
CA THR A 11 7.52 11.46 -4.96
C THR A 11 6.05 11.08 -4.78
N PRO A 12 5.18 11.97 -4.28
CA PRO A 12 3.89 11.57 -3.73
C PRO A 12 2.85 11.46 -4.82
N PHE A 13 3.20 10.89 -5.97
CA PHE A 13 2.25 10.79 -7.06
C PHE A 13 1.53 9.47 -7.08
N GLN A 14 2.15 8.29 -7.08
CA GLN A 14 1.40 7.02 -7.19
C GLN A 14 2.02 5.79 -6.51
N GLU A 15 2.96 5.98 -5.57
CA GLU A 15 3.58 4.83 -4.91
C GLU A 15 2.68 4.23 -3.82
N HIS A 16 1.98 3.16 -4.21
CA HIS A 16 1.23 2.31 -3.29
C HIS A 16 2.21 1.43 -2.50
N HIS A 17 2.38 1.73 -1.21
CA HIS A 17 3.23 0.92 -0.32
C HIS A 17 2.36 0.11 0.66
N PRO A 18 1.89 -1.10 0.27
CA PRO A 18 1.17 -1.98 1.17
C PRO A 18 2.12 -2.62 2.18
N THR A 19 1.91 -2.28 3.45
CA THR A 19 2.62 -2.82 4.61
C THR A 19 1.73 -3.76 5.39
N THR A 20 2.30 -4.84 5.93
CA THR A 20 1.57 -5.74 6.83
C THR A 20 1.88 -5.37 8.28
N VAL A 21 0.84 -5.20 9.08
CA VAL A 21 0.93 -4.86 10.50
C VAL A 21 0.46 -6.05 11.31
N GLU A 22 1.28 -6.46 12.27
CA GLU A 22 0.96 -7.56 13.18
C GLU A 22 0.33 -6.99 14.46
N GLN A 23 -0.93 -7.32 14.70
CA GLN A 23 -1.66 -6.92 15.90
C GLN A 23 -1.96 -8.16 16.75
N GLY A 24 -0.97 -8.53 17.58
CA GLY A 24 -1.01 -9.73 18.42
C GLY A 24 -1.05 -11.02 17.59
N ARG A 25 -2.20 -11.71 17.57
CA ARG A 25 -2.41 -12.95 16.79
C ARG A 25 -2.98 -12.72 15.38
N PHE A 26 -3.22 -11.46 15.02
CA PHE A 26 -3.82 -11.09 13.74
C PHE A 26 -2.81 -10.30 12.91
N CYS A 27 -2.92 -10.43 11.60
CA CYS A 27 -2.19 -9.63 10.63
C CYS A 27 -3.19 -8.91 9.74
N LEU A 28 -2.97 -7.61 9.58
CA LEU A 28 -3.75 -6.73 8.73
C LEU A 28 -2.82 -6.07 7.71
N ALA A 29 -3.25 -6.02 6.46
CA ALA A 29 -2.57 -5.23 5.43
C ALA A 29 -3.07 -3.78 5.51
N ARG A 30 -2.18 -2.81 5.36
CA ARG A 30 -2.53 -1.39 5.20
C ARG A 30 -1.66 -0.81 4.10
N CYS A 31 -2.23 0.05 3.26
CA CYS A 31 -1.49 0.76 2.25
C CYS A 31 -1.40 2.25 2.62
N THR A 32 -0.31 2.89 2.23
CA THR A 32 -0.12 4.35 2.38
C THR A 32 -1.18 5.17 1.64
N CYS A 33 -1.86 4.58 0.64
CA CYS A 33 -3.00 5.20 -0.03
C CYS A 33 -4.29 5.26 0.81
N GLY A 34 -4.28 4.67 2.02
CA GLY A 34 -5.44 4.61 2.92
C GLY A 34 -6.24 3.31 2.87
N TRP A 35 -5.93 2.41 1.93
CA TRP A 35 -6.55 1.08 1.88
C TRP A 35 -6.15 0.23 3.09
N ARG A 36 -7.08 -0.57 3.59
CA ARG A 36 -6.87 -1.47 4.73
C ARG A 36 -7.49 -2.82 4.39
N GLY A 37 -6.64 -3.84 4.37
CA GLY A 37 -7.05 -5.21 4.18
C GLY A 37 -7.79 -5.78 5.39
N PRO A 38 -8.55 -6.87 5.20
CA PRO A 38 -9.26 -7.56 6.27
C PRO A 38 -8.31 -8.14 7.32
N ALA A 39 -8.74 -8.20 8.58
CA ALA A 39 -7.99 -8.85 9.65
C ALA A 39 -7.92 -10.37 9.41
N ARG A 40 -6.74 -10.90 9.11
CA ARG A 40 -6.49 -12.34 8.88
C ARG A 40 -5.60 -12.91 9.99
N ARG A 41 -5.87 -14.13 10.47
CA ARG A 41 -4.95 -14.85 11.39
C ARG A 41 -3.72 -15.41 10.67
N ALA A 42 -3.87 -15.79 9.41
CA ALA A 42 -2.78 -16.34 8.62
C ALA A 42 -1.91 -15.21 8.02
N ARG A 43 -0.65 -15.14 8.46
CA ARG A 43 0.36 -14.18 7.95
C ARG A 43 0.54 -14.26 6.44
N SER A 44 0.60 -15.48 5.91
CA SER A 44 0.72 -15.73 4.47
C SER A 44 -0.47 -15.16 3.69
N ARG A 45 -1.69 -15.30 4.23
CA ARG A 45 -2.90 -14.75 3.60
C ARG A 45 -2.93 -13.23 3.63
N ALA A 46 -2.49 -12.60 4.73
CA ALA A 46 -2.38 -11.15 4.84
C ALA A 46 -1.30 -10.58 3.89
N ARG A 47 -0.19 -11.30 3.69
CA ARG A 47 0.83 -10.91 2.69
C ARG A 47 0.34 -11.03 1.26
N ALA A 48 -0.40 -12.09 0.93
CA ALA A 48 -1.00 -12.26 -0.39
C ALA A 48 -1.99 -11.13 -0.70
N ASP A 49 -2.80 -10.72 0.27
CA ASP A 49 -3.76 -9.60 0.18
C ASP A 49 -3.04 -8.25 -0.04
N ALA A 50 -1.92 -8.02 0.65
CA ALA A 50 -1.07 -6.85 0.43
C ALA A 50 -0.42 -6.84 -0.98
N ALA A 51 0.03 -7.99 -1.46
CA ALA A 51 0.62 -8.12 -2.80
C ALA A 51 -0.43 -7.92 -3.91
N GLU A 52 -1.61 -8.54 -3.78
CA GLU A 52 -2.74 -8.33 -4.71
C GLU A 52 -3.13 -6.85 -4.76
N HIS A 53 -3.12 -6.16 -3.61
CA HIS A 53 -3.38 -4.73 -3.58
C HIS A 53 -2.29 -3.92 -4.30
N LEU A 54 -1.01 -4.29 -4.18
CA LEU A 54 0.07 -3.64 -4.93
C LEU A 54 -0.19 -3.75 -6.44
N GLU A 55 -0.41 -4.97 -6.92
CA GLU A 55 -0.66 -5.25 -8.35
C GLU A 55 -1.91 -4.53 -8.87
N HIS A 56 -2.99 -4.50 -8.07
CA HIS A 56 -4.22 -3.83 -8.45
C HIS A 56 -4.11 -2.30 -8.36
N ALA A 57 -3.27 -1.80 -7.46
CA ALA A 57 -3.08 -0.38 -7.28
C ALA A 57 -2.17 0.20 -8.36
N GLU A 58 -1.11 -0.51 -8.75
CA GLU A 58 -0.31 -0.21 -9.95
C GLU A 58 -1.22 -0.06 -11.19
N GLY A 59 -2.20 -0.97 -11.36
CA GLY A 59 -3.17 -0.90 -12.45
C GLY A 59 -4.27 0.19 -12.33
N ARG A 60 -4.49 0.78 -11.15
CA ARG A 60 -5.44 1.90 -10.94
C ARG A 60 -4.79 3.27 -11.03
N SER A 61 -3.50 3.36 -10.75
CA SER A 61 -2.75 4.62 -10.84
C SER A 61 -2.75 5.19 -12.25
N GLU A 62 -2.67 4.36 -13.28
CA GLU A 62 -2.70 4.82 -14.67
C GLU A 62 -4.10 5.24 -15.17
N GLY A 63 -5.09 5.37 -14.28
CA GLY A 63 -6.51 5.54 -14.59
C GLY A 63 -7.13 6.92 -14.29
N ARG A 64 -6.35 7.99 -14.13
CA ARG A 64 -6.89 9.36 -14.24
C ARG A 64 -6.65 9.87 -15.66
N VAL A 65 -7.48 9.43 -16.61
CA VAL A 65 -7.67 10.18 -17.85
C VAL A 65 -8.73 11.24 -17.54
N ASP A 66 -8.33 12.49 -17.71
CA ASP A 66 -9.08 13.67 -17.36
C ASP A 66 -10.39 13.72 -18.16
N ALA A 67 -11.50 13.84 -17.45
CA ALA A 67 -12.76 14.23 -18.07
C ALA A 67 -12.66 15.71 -18.46
N GLU A 68 -12.54 15.98 -19.75
CA GLU A 68 -12.74 17.32 -20.33
C GLU A 68 -14.24 17.46 -20.68
N PRO A 69 -15.04 18.26 -19.94
CA PRO A 69 -16.39 18.61 -20.39
C PRO A 69 -16.31 19.72 -21.44
N SER A 70 -16.92 19.48 -22.61
CA SER A 70 -17.06 20.43 -23.72
C SER A 70 -18.36 21.25 -23.63
#